data_AF-A0A0N4TX15-F1
#
_entry.id   AF-A0A0N4TX15-F1
#
_cell.length_a   1.000
_cell.length_b   1.000
_cell.length_c   1.000
_cell.angle_alpha   90.00
_cell.angle_beta   90.00
_cell.angle_gamma   90.00
#
_symmetry.space_group_name_H-M   'P 1'
#
loop_
_entity.id
_entity.type
_entity.pdbx_description
1 polymer ?
#
loop_
_entity_poly.entity_id
_entity_poly.type
_entity_poly.pdbx_seq_one_letter_code
_entity_poly.pdbx_strand_id
1 'polypeptide(L)'
;MTIVVFLIDSSASMAQKTYQGTAMLDVARSIVELILKQRVRDASARGDRYMLMSFEDFPMNVKAGWRESQSIFQEQLKMLKPHGLTSFGTALGSALRFVNVNRLQTGIDNFGAGRYPFYIEPVVIISITDGNCLTCPQFGAVNEIKVAKPTAIGNELIEEPFRWDQRLYSIVLRLSGNNPVGKVSPGMNIPSDNSPIDAMCIATGGRSYCISSHKMLAVCVESIVQKLQQQGIVLRFEKYGPDPTLSLDRTNGVVENGNPKKNGELASVGGKPFNSDNWHNVTCTVYSRASRSYPGHWPIPEAFWPDRSMISLPPRKAHPVISFRCESSEPLVCQDFPFDKYELEPSPLTRFILERKQPGVCWQVFVHNSSVLGSSPAPFGYLKAATNLSCVNLFIMPYNYPLLLPLIEEMKMDSKAKNSHSWRLRLEKYLATVPSYYVQPLKKAFTRLSISHPMLEPDQMQQYSYNILSYIAKVKHMAREEFESLCSTVAASLQISPPLVSLIGVQKRTRLCNGRGMKRISGYSSDMENFHGFQVQVEIPKILIAPSLQFRNPFEIRR
;
A
#
# COMPACT_ATOMS: atom_id res chain seq x y z
N MET A 1 0.77 -15.20 -3.19
CA MET A 1 0.64 -15.03 -1.73
C MET A 1 0.27 -13.57 -1.50
N THR A 2 -0.86 -13.30 -0.87
CA THR A 2 -1.22 -11.97 -0.36
C THR A 2 -1.06 -11.96 1.16
N ILE A 3 -0.51 -10.87 1.70
CA ILE A 3 -0.38 -10.65 3.14
C ILE A 3 -1.57 -9.80 3.58
N VAL A 4 -2.37 -10.29 4.52
CA VAL A 4 -3.55 -9.58 5.02
C VAL A 4 -3.35 -9.27 6.50
N VAL A 5 -3.31 -7.99 6.83
CA VAL A 5 -3.16 -7.51 8.21
C VAL A 5 -4.51 -6.98 8.69
N PHE A 6 -5.10 -7.64 9.69
CA PHE A 6 -6.28 -7.15 10.37
C PHE A 6 -5.85 -6.20 11.48
N LEU A 7 -6.18 -4.92 11.33
CA LEU A 7 -5.90 -3.87 12.31
C LEU A 7 -7.19 -3.52 13.06
N ILE A 8 -7.41 -4.19 14.19
CA ILE A 8 -8.66 -4.09 14.95
C ILE A 8 -8.51 -3.03 16.02
N ASP A 9 -9.41 -2.06 15.99
CA ASP A 9 -9.57 -1.12 17.08
C ASP A 9 -10.02 -1.87 18.34
N SER A 10 -9.13 -1.88 19.33
CA SER A 10 -9.38 -2.46 20.65
C SER A 10 -9.65 -1.39 21.69
N SER A 11 -9.90 -0.13 21.31
CA SER A 11 -10.11 0.97 22.25
C SER A 11 -11.36 0.80 23.13
N ALA A 12 -11.45 1.58 24.20
CA ALA A 12 -12.59 1.53 25.10
C ALA A 12 -13.93 1.88 24.42
N SER A 13 -13.93 2.69 23.34
CA SER A 13 -15.15 3.05 22.62
C SER A 13 -15.79 1.87 21.87
N MET A 14 -14.99 0.86 21.54
CA MET A 14 -15.46 -0.39 20.91
C MET A 14 -16.27 -1.29 21.88
N ALA A 15 -16.36 -0.92 23.16
CA ALA A 15 -17.25 -1.55 24.14
C ALA A 15 -18.73 -1.11 24.01
N GLN A 16 -19.02 -0.10 23.19
CA GLN A 16 -20.39 0.36 22.96
C GLN A 16 -21.27 -0.76 22.40
N LYS A 17 -22.52 -0.79 22.86
CA LYS A 17 -23.52 -1.76 22.40
C LYS A 17 -24.23 -1.25 21.15
N THR A 18 -24.40 -2.15 20.19
CA THR A 18 -25.21 -1.91 18.99
C THR A 18 -26.70 -2.10 19.28
N TYR A 19 -27.56 -1.77 18.32
CA TYR A 19 -29.00 -2.05 18.38
C TYR A 19 -29.36 -3.55 18.56
N GLN A 20 -28.41 -4.48 18.34
CA GLN A 20 -28.58 -5.91 18.60
C GLN A 20 -28.12 -6.33 20.00
N GLY A 21 -27.62 -5.41 20.81
CA GLY A 21 -27.13 -5.68 22.17
C GLY A 21 -25.70 -6.23 22.25
N THR A 22 -25.06 -6.52 21.12
CA THR A 22 -23.65 -6.95 21.01
C THR A 22 -22.71 -5.76 21.07
N ALA A 23 -21.47 -5.95 21.54
CA ALA A 23 -20.46 -4.89 21.50
C ALA A 23 -19.93 -4.70 20.08
N MET A 24 -19.49 -3.48 19.73
CA MET A 24 -18.88 -3.21 18.41
C MET A 24 -17.66 -4.09 18.15
N LEU A 25 -16.87 -4.40 19.18
CA LEU A 25 -15.74 -5.33 19.08
C LEU A 25 -16.19 -6.76 18.70
N ASP A 26 -17.34 -7.23 19.18
CA ASP A 26 -17.89 -8.55 18.80
C ASP A 26 -18.28 -8.58 17.32
N VAL A 27 -18.83 -7.46 16.82
CA VAL A 27 -19.12 -7.28 15.40
C VAL A 27 -17.82 -7.28 14.58
N ALA A 28 -16.77 -6.60 15.05
CA ALA A 28 -15.46 -6.60 14.39
C ALA A 28 -14.87 -8.02 14.27
N ARG A 29 -14.92 -8.83 15.35
CA ARG A 29 -14.50 -10.24 15.30
C ARG A 29 -15.30 -11.03 14.26
N SER A 30 -16.62 -10.86 14.25
CA SER A 30 -17.52 -11.53 13.30
C SER A 30 -17.18 -11.18 11.85
N ILE A 31 -16.83 -9.92 11.56
CA ILE A 31 -16.40 -9.48 10.22
C ILE A 31 -15.11 -10.19 9.80
N VAL A 32 -14.12 -10.28 10.68
CA VAL A 32 -12.85 -10.97 10.40
C VAL A 32 -13.12 -12.44 10.09
N GLU A 33 -13.93 -13.12 10.90
CA GLU A 33 -14.30 -14.52 10.66
C GLU A 33 -15.03 -14.71 9.32
N LEU A 34 -15.94 -13.79 8.95
CA LEU A 34 -16.64 -13.82 7.66
C LEU A 34 -15.68 -13.65 6.48
N ILE A 35 -14.74 -12.70 6.56
CA ILE A 35 -13.72 -12.48 5.52
C ILE A 35 -12.87 -13.74 5.35
N LEU A 36 -12.37 -14.31 6.45
CA LEU A 36 -11.57 -15.54 6.42
C LEU A 36 -12.36 -16.71 5.81
N LYS A 37 -13.61 -16.90 6.24
CA LYS A 37 -14.47 -17.99 5.74
C LYS A 37 -14.77 -17.86 4.25
N GLN A 38 -15.03 -16.65 3.75
CA GLN A 38 -15.23 -16.44 2.32
C GLN A 38 -13.92 -16.64 1.53
N ARG A 39 -12.79 -16.16 2.06
CA ARG A 39 -11.50 -16.22 1.37
C ARG A 39 -10.95 -17.64 1.25
N VAL A 40 -11.22 -18.52 2.21
CA VAL A 40 -10.84 -19.95 2.14
C VAL A 40 -11.47 -20.67 0.93
N ARG A 41 -12.62 -20.20 0.42
CA ARG A 41 -13.28 -20.78 -0.77
C ARG A 41 -12.54 -20.47 -2.07
N ASP A 42 -11.64 -19.47 -2.05
CA ASP A 42 -10.90 -19.04 -3.23
C ASP A 42 -9.58 -19.82 -3.37
N ALA A 43 -9.38 -20.44 -4.54
CA ALA A 43 -8.14 -21.15 -4.86
C ALA A 43 -6.91 -20.23 -4.83
N SER A 44 -7.10 -18.93 -5.10
CA SER A 44 -6.02 -17.94 -5.09
C SER A 44 -5.41 -17.70 -3.70
N ALA A 45 -6.18 -18.00 -2.65
CA ALA A 45 -5.88 -17.68 -1.26
C ALA A 45 -5.09 -18.75 -0.50
N ARG A 46 -4.78 -19.90 -1.13
CA ARG A 46 -4.07 -21.04 -0.48
C ARG A 46 -2.69 -20.69 0.07
N GLY A 47 -2.09 -19.58 -0.38
CA GLY A 47 -0.80 -19.11 0.09
C GLY A 47 -0.87 -17.80 0.88
N ASP A 48 -2.05 -17.34 1.29
CA ASP A 48 -2.19 -16.07 2.00
C ASP A 48 -1.74 -16.18 3.46
N ARG A 49 -1.21 -15.08 3.99
CA ARG A 49 -0.82 -14.97 5.41
C ARG A 49 -1.72 -13.95 6.09
N TYR A 50 -2.25 -14.32 7.26
CA TYR A 50 -3.14 -13.48 8.05
C TYR A 50 -2.45 -13.05 9.33
N MET A 51 -2.41 -11.75 9.58
CA MET A 51 -1.81 -11.15 10.76
C MET A 51 -2.87 -10.37 11.53
N LEU A 52 -2.72 -10.32 12.85
CA LEU A 52 -3.63 -9.60 13.75
C LEU A 52 -2.86 -8.55 14.53
N MET A 53 -3.33 -7.31 14.46
CA MET A 53 -2.79 -6.19 15.21
C MET A 53 -3.90 -5.41 15.91
N SER A 54 -3.62 -4.93 17.13
CA SER A 54 -4.51 -4.04 17.91
C SER A 54 -4.01 -2.58 17.90
N PHE A 55 -4.71 -1.69 18.61
CA PHE A 55 -4.32 -0.26 18.74
C PHE A 55 -3.39 0.00 19.93
N GLU A 56 -2.81 -1.05 20.51
CA GLU A 56 -1.80 -0.96 21.57
C GLU A 56 -0.46 -0.43 21.04
N ASP A 57 0.49 -0.23 21.96
CA ASP A 57 1.85 0.17 21.61
C ASP A 57 2.65 -0.96 20.97
N PHE A 58 3.49 -0.60 20.01
CA PHE A 58 4.38 -1.54 19.33
C PHE A 58 5.56 -1.92 20.25
N PRO A 59 5.98 -3.20 20.35
CA PRO A 59 5.54 -4.35 19.53
C PRO A 59 4.37 -5.17 20.11
N MET A 60 3.83 -4.81 21.28
CA MET A 60 2.78 -5.58 21.98
C MET A 60 1.45 -5.62 21.24
N ASN A 61 1.24 -4.68 20.33
CA ASN A 61 0.07 -4.65 19.44
C ASN A 61 0.04 -5.78 18.41
N VAL A 62 1.16 -6.44 18.12
CA VAL A 62 1.19 -7.60 17.22
C VAL A 62 0.71 -8.83 17.99
N LYS A 63 -0.52 -9.27 17.71
CA LYS A 63 -1.14 -10.43 18.37
C LYS A 63 -0.91 -11.73 17.61
N ALA A 64 -0.83 -11.66 16.29
CA ALA A 64 -0.38 -12.77 15.45
C ALA A 64 0.43 -12.20 14.28
N GLY A 65 1.67 -12.65 14.14
CA GLY A 65 2.66 -12.09 13.22
C GLY A 65 3.08 -13.06 12.10
N TRP A 66 4.39 -13.13 11.85
CA TRP A 66 4.96 -13.84 10.70
C TRP A 66 5.12 -15.35 10.88
N ARG A 67 5.27 -15.81 12.12
CA ARG A 67 5.58 -17.22 12.46
C ARG A 67 4.40 -17.95 13.09
N GLU A 68 3.38 -17.22 13.48
CA GLU A 68 2.23 -17.72 14.20
C GLU A 68 1.27 -18.47 13.27
N SER A 69 0.67 -19.54 13.79
CA SER A 69 -0.31 -20.33 13.06
C SER A 69 -1.68 -19.64 13.04
N GLN A 70 -2.54 -20.10 12.12
CA GLN A 70 -3.93 -19.64 12.08
C GLN A 70 -4.71 -19.96 13.38
N SER A 71 -4.31 -20.99 14.14
CA SER A 71 -4.95 -21.30 15.43
C SER A 71 -4.66 -20.22 16.47
N ILE A 72 -3.40 -19.77 16.57
CA ILE A 72 -3.00 -18.67 17.45
C ILE A 72 -3.73 -17.39 17.06
N PHE A 73 -3.82 -17.10 15.76
CA PHE A 73 -4.61 -15.96 15.27
C PHE A 73 -6.05 -15.98 15.79
N GLN A 74 -6.74 -17.12 15.69
CA GLN A 74 -8.14 -17.26 16.11
C GLN A 74 -8.31 -17.15 17.63
N GLU A 75 -7.38 -17.71 18.39
CA GLU A 75 -7.35 -17.58 19.85
C GLU A 75 -7.17 -16.12 20.27
N GLN A 76 -6.18 -15.44 19.70
CA GLN A 76 -5.90 -14.04 19.99
C GLN A 76 -7.03 -13.10 19.59
N LEU A 77 -7.69 -13.36 18.45
CA LEU A 77 -8.88 -12.62 18.03
C LEU A 77 -9.99 -12.69 19.09
N LYS A 78 -10.23 -13.88 19.66
CA LYS A 78 -11.21 -14.07 20.74
C LYS A 78 -10.79 -13.42 22.05
N MET A 79 -9.48 -13.37 22.33
CA MET A 79 -8.93 -12.78 23.56
C MET A 79 -8.89 -11.24 23.57
N LEU A 80 -9.06 -10.58 22.42
CA LEU A 80 -9.11 -9.11 22.36
C LEU A 80 -10.17 -8.55 23.33
N LYS A 81 -9.81 -7.51 24.08
CA LYS A 81 -10.74 -6.81 24.99
C LYS A 81 -10.71 -5.31 24.69
N PRO A 82 -11.85 -4.60 24.85
CA PRO A 82 -11.88 -3.16 24.67
C PRO A 82 -11.15 -2.48 25.83
N HIS A 83 -10.06 -1.78 25.54
CA HIS A 83 -9.21 -1.05 26.48
C HIS A 83 -8.38 0.02 25.76
N GLY A 84 -8.00 1.07 26.48
CA GLY A 84 -7.12 2.10 25.94
C GLY A 84 -7.81 3.10 25.00
N LEU A 85 -6.98 3.81 24.24
CA LEU A 85 -7.34 4.96 23.43
C LEU A 85 -7.39 4.61 21.93
N THR A 86 -8.15 5.38 21.16
CA THR A 86 -8.28 5.22 19.70
C THR A 86 -7.12 5.95 18.99
N SER A 87 -5.95 5.33 18.94
CA SER A 87 -4.69 5.87 18.37
C SER A 87 -4.42 5.40 16.93
N PHE A 88 -5.39 5.62 16.02
CA PHE A 88 -5.35 5.07 14.65
C PHE A 88 -4.03 5.35 13.89
N GLY A 89 -3.49 6.57 13.97
CA GLY A 89 -2.25 6.94 13.26
C GLY A 89 -1.04 6.15 13.74
N THR A 90 -0.92 5.93 15.06
CA THR A 90 0.15 5.13 15.67
C THR A 90 0.00 3.65 15.33
N ALA A 91 -1.24 3.14 15.38
CA ALA A 91 -1.55 1.74 15.07
C ALA A 91 -1.27 1.43 13.58
N LEU A 92 -1.69 2.30 12.67
CA LEU A 92 -1.39 2.18 11.23
C LEU A 92 0.10 2.31 10.95
N GLY A 93 0.80 3.26 11.58
CA GLY A 93 2.25 3.41 11.45
C GLY A 93 3.02 2.17 11.89
N SER A 94 2.54 1.54 12.97
CA SER A 94 3.09 0.29 13.50
C SER A 94 2.82 -0.89 12.57
N ALA A 95 1.63 -0.98 11.97
CA ALA A 95 1.30 -1.99 10.97
C ALA A 95 2.16 -1.85 9.70
N LEU A 96 2.35 -0.62 9.22
CA LEU A 96 3.23 -0.33 8.08
C LEU A 96 4.69 -0.65 8.40
N ARG A 97 5.18 -0.30 9.59
CA ARG A 97 6.52 -0.70 10.06
C ARG A 97 6.67 -2.22 10.04
N PHE A 98 5.72 -2.94 10.63
CA PHE A 98 5.72 -4.39 10.75
C PHE A 98 5.88 -5.09 9.39
N VAL A 99 5.18 -4.61 8.36
CA VAL A 99 5.29 -5.18 7.00
C VAL A 99 6.52 -4.70 6.23
N ASN A 100 6.94 -3.45 6.42
CA ASN A 100 8.08 -2.88 5.71
C ASN A 100 9.42 -3.48 6.17
N VAL A 101 9.55 -3.90 7.43
CA VAL A 101 10.75 -4.60 7.93
C VAL A 101 11.00 -5.88 7.12
N ASN A 102 9.96 -6.67 6.83
CA ASN A 102 10.07 -7.85 5.98
C ASN A 102 10.47 -7.52 4.53
N ARG A 103 9.92 -6.44 3.95
CA ARG A 103 10.31 -5.96 2.61
C ARG A 103 11.79 -5.55 2.55
N LEU A 104 12.29 -4.86 3.57
CA LEU A 104 13.69 -4.46 3.66
C LEU A 104 14.61 -5.68 3.81
N GLN A 105 14.21 -6.68 4.59
CA GLN A 105 14.97 -7.93 4.73
C GLN A 105 15.05 -8.72 3.42
N THR A 106 13.96 -8.83 2.67
CA THR A 106 13.95 -9.52 1.37
C THR A 106 14.74 -8.72 0.32
N GLY A 107 14.69 -7.39 0.42
CA GLY A 107 15.33 -6.46 -0.52
C GLY A 107 14.50 -6.25 -1.80
N ILE A 108 13.19 -6.53 -1.74
CA ILE A 108 12.29 -6.51 -2.90
C ILE A 108 12.21 -5.13 -3.57
N ASP A 109 12.35 -4.05 -2.81
CA ASP A 109 12.25 -2.68 -3.32
C ASP A 109 13.44 -2.31 -4.24
N ASN A 110 14.57 -3.02 -4.17
CA ASN A 110 15.71 -2.86 -5.10
C ASN A 110 16.15 -1.39 -5.32
N PHE A 111 16.47 -0.66 -4.24
CA PHE A 111 16.81 0.76 -4.27
C PHE A 111 17.96 1.09 -5.23
N GLY A 112 17.74 2.07 -6.11
CA GLY A 112 18.70 2.52 -7.12
C GLY A 112 18.75 1.69 -8.41
N ALA A 113 18.13 0.51 -8.46
CA ALA A 113 18.23 -0.36 -9.64
C ALA A 113 16.91 -0.48 -10.42
N GLY A 114 16.15 0.62 -10.50
CA GLY A 114 14.82 0.67 -11.10
C GLY A 114 13.76 -0.05 -10.26
N ARG A 115 12.48 0.16 -10.61
CA ARG A 115 11.35 -0.48 -9.92
C ARG A 115 10.68 -1.50 -10.81
N TYR A 116 10.81 -2.78 -10.48
CA TYR A 116 10.20 -3.86 -11.26
C TYR A 116 8.73 -4.06 -10.83
N PRO A 117 7.73 -3.83 -11.70
CA PRO A 117 6.31 -3.95 -11.35
C PRO A 117 5.86 -5.34 -10.88
N PHE A 118 6.70 -6.35 -11.11
CA PHE A 118 6.46 -7.74 -10.72
C PHE A 118 7.20 -8.15 -9.44
N TYR A 119 8.08 -7.30 -8.92
CA TYR A 119 8.62 -7.44 -7.57
C TYR A 119 7.60 -6.88 -6.59
N ILE A 120 6.53 -7.65 -6.39
CA ILE A 120 5.44 -7.32 -5.50
C ILE A 120 5.39 -8.25 -4.30
N GLU A 121 5.12 -7.66 -3.15
CA GLU A 121 4.72 -8.35 -1.93
C GLU A 121 3.41 -7.68 -1.50
N PRO A 122 2.27 -8.09 -2.08
CA PRO A 122 1.00 -7.40 -1.90
C PRO A 122 0.55 -7.51 -0.45
N VAL A 123 0.37 -6.36 0.20
CA VAL A 123 -0.13 -6.26 1.57
C VAL A 123 -1.47 -5.54 1.56
N VAL A 124 -2.47 -6.12 2.22
CA VAL A 124 -3.75 -5.46 2.44
C VAL A 124 -4.01 -5.33 3.92
N ILE A 125 -4.08 -4.09 4.39
CA ILE A 125 -4.44 -3.75 5.76
C ILE A 125 -5.95 -3.52 5.79
N ILE A 126 -6.65 -4.33 6.59
CA ILE A 126 -8.09 -4.17 6.83
C ILE A 126 -8.23 -3.63 8.25
N SER A 127 -8.54 -2.34 8.35
CA SER A 127 -8.79 -1.71 9.64
C SER A 127 -10.27 -1.75 9.99
N ILE A 128 -10.61 -2.09 11.23
CA ILE A 128 -11.99 -2.06 11.74
C ILE A 128 -12.01 -1.16 12.96
N THR A 129 -12.82 -0.10 12.92
CA THR A 129 -12.92 0.92 13.98
C THR A 129 -14.34 1.48 14.04
N ASP A 130 -14.70 2.14 15.13
CA ASP A 130 -15.96 2.88 15.26
C ASP A 130 -15.94 4.23 14.52
N GLY A 131 -14.75 4.72 14.16
CA GLY A 131 -14.54 6.00 13.46
C GLY A 131 -15.02 7.21 14.26
N ASN A 132 -15.15 7.09 15.58
CA ASN A 132 -15.49 8.20 16.46
C ASN A 132 -14.29 9.16 16.59
N CYS A 133 -14.17 9.88 17.72
CA CYS A 133 -13.07 10.81 17.91
C CYS A 133 -11.73 10.08 17.98
N LEU A 134 -10.83 10.39 17.04
CA LEU A 134 -9.45 9.92 17.08
C LEU A 134 -8.74 10.59 18.27
N THR A 135 -7.88 9.82 18.94
CA THR A 135 -7.16 10.29 20.12
C THR A 135 -5.66 10.08 19.96
N CYS A 136 -4.89 10.96 20.58
CA CYS A 136 -3.44 10.89 20.66
C CYS A 136 -3.04 11.02 22.14
N PRO A 137 -2.20 10.12 22.68
CA PRO A 137 -1.78 10.18 24.09
C PRO A 137 -1.20 11.54 24.51
N GLN A 138 -0.53 12.24 23.58
CA GLN A 138 0.12 13.53 23.86
C GLN A 138 -0.80 14.74 23.68
N PHE A 139 -1.78 14.69 22.77
CA PHE A 139 -2.56 15.86 22.34
C PHE A 139 -4.07 15.73 22.57
N GLY A 140 -4.55 14.62 23.13
CA GLY A 140 -5.98 14.39 23.35
C GLY A 140 -6.71 14.08 22.05
N ALA A 141 -7.88 14.66 21.82
CA ALA A 141 -8.66 14.45 20.60
C ALA A 141 -8.01 15.15 19.39
N VAL A 142 -7.88 14.45 18.26
CA VAL A 142 -7.21 14.94 17.06
C VAL A 142 -8.13 14.80 15.84
N ASN A 143 -8.15 15.82 15.00
CA ASN A 143 -8.97 15.85 13.77
C ASN A 143 -8.20 15.38 12.52
N GLU A 144 -6.90 15.13 12.64
CA GLU A 144 -6.01 14.69 11.57
C GLU A 144 -5.26 13.41 11.97
N ILE A 145 -5.11 12.49 11.03
CA ILE A 145 -4.29 11.30 11.20
C ILE A 145 -2.88 11.63 10.75
N LYS A 146 -1.93 11.66 11.69
CA LYS A 146 -0.50 11.74 11.39
C LYS A 146 0.13 10.39 11.66
N VAL A 147 0.69 9.80 10.60
CA VAL A 147 1.46 8.56 10.69
C VAL A 147 2.93 8.97 10.81
N ALA A 148 3.49 8.82 12.01
CA ALA A 148 4.92 9.05 12.20
C ALA A 148 5.72 7.98 11.44
N LYS A 149 6.75 8.41 10.71
CA LYS A 149 7.68 7.47 10.08
C LYS A 149 8.53 6.79 11.16
N PRO A 150 8.73 5.47 11.08
CA PRO A 150 9.70 4.80 11.93
C PRO A 150 11.10 5.40 11.72
N THR A 151 11.87 5.54 12.81
CA THR A 151 13.24 6.05 12.81
C THR A 151 14.28 5.00 12.42
N ALA A 152 13.85 3.76 12.12
CA ALA A 152 14.76 2.69 11.71
C ALA A 152 15.44 3.02 10.36
N ILE A 153 16.66 2.52 10.19
CA ILE A 153 17.47 2.75 9.00
C ILE A 153 16.76 2.25 7.72
N GLY A 154 16.96 2.93 6.60
CA GLY A 154 16.34 2.59 5.32
C GLY A 154 14.94 3.18 5.14
N ASN A 155 14.28 3.69 6.18
CA ASN A 155 13.00 4.39 6.05
C ASN A 155 13.14 5.75 5.36
N GLU A 156 14.33 6.34 5.38
CA GLU A 156 14.66 7.57 4.64
C GLU A 156 14.71 7.36 3.13
N LEU A 157 14.82 6.12 2.64
CA LEU A 157 14.83 5.82 1.21
C LEU A 157 13.45 5.97 0.56
N ILE A 158 12.37 6.17 1.35
CA ILE A 158 11.01 6.40 0.84
C ILE A 158 10.32 7.58 1.54
N GLU A 159 9.66 8.44 0.76
CA GLU A 159 8.98 9.66 1.23
C GLU A 159 7.70 9.39 2.03
N GLU A 160 7.00 8.29 1.79
CA GLU A 160 5.76 7.93 2.45
C GLU A 160 5.91 6.64 3.30
N PRO A 161 5.07 6.43 4.33
CA PRO A 161 5.19 5.27 5.21
C PRO A 161 4.71 3.95 4.55
N PHE A 162 4.07 4.02 3.38
CA PHE A 162 3.54 2.88 2.64
C PHE A 162 4.31 2.60 1.34
N ARG A 163 3.93 1.55 0.62
CA ARG A 163 4.49 1.15 -0.69
C ARG A 163 3.38 1.04 -1.74
N TRP A 164 3.75 1.08 -3.02
CA TRP A 164 2.85 0.99 -4.17
C TRP A 164 1.91 -0.23 -4.24
N ASP A 165 2.24 -1.32 -3.57
CA ASP A 165 1.49 -2.58 -3.50
C ASP A 165 0.88 -2.83 -2.11
N GLN A 166 0.82 -1.78 -1.27
CA GLN A 166 0.15 -1.80 0.02
C GLN A 166 -1.20 -1.08 -0.09
N ARG A 167 -2.27 -1.69 0.42
CA ARG A 167 -3.64 -1.15 0.38
C ARG A 167 -4.23 -1.08 1.78
N LEU A 168 -4.88 0.04 2.10
CA LEU A 168 -5.68 0.19 3.31
C LEU A 168 -7.17 0.20 2.97
N TYR A 169 -7.91 -0.76 3.52
CA TYR A 169 -9.37 -0.72 3.55
C TYR A 169 -9.81 -0.53 4.99
N SER A 170 -10.66 0.47 5.24
CA SER A 170 -11.22 0.70 6.57
C SER A 170 -12.70 0.36 6.59
N ILE A 171 -13.14 -0.39 7.59
CA ILE A 171 -14.53 -0.66 7.90
C ILE A 171 -14.87 0.17 9.13
N VAL A 172 -15.66 1.21 8.93
CA VAL A 172 -16.08 2.13 9.98
C VAL A 172 -17.47 1.75 10.46
N LEU A 173 -17.56 1.32 11.72
CA LEU A 173 -18.78 0.84 12.35
C LEU A 173 -19.59 2.01 12.93
N ARG A 174 -20.50 2.57 12.12
CA ARG A 174 -21.47 3.60 12.54
C ARG A 174 -22.79 2.95 13.01
N LEU A 175 -22.69 1.95 13.87
CA LEU A 175 -23.84 1.18 14.36
C LEU A 175 -24.48 1.90 15.56
N SER A 176 -25.63 2.55 15.33
CA SER A 176 -26.40 3.17 16.40
C SER A 176 -27.03 2.14 17.34
N GLY A 177 -27.42 2.57 18.55
CA GLY A 177 -28.27 1.79 19.45
C GLY A 177 -29.73 1.70 18.97
N ASN A 178 -30.15 2.60 18.08
CA ASN A 178 -31.49 2.58 17.50
C ASN A 178 -31.54 1.69 16.25
N ASN A 179 -32.72 1.11 15.97
CA ASN A 179 -32.92 0.31 14.78
C ASN A 179 -32.64 1.15 13.51
N PRO A 180 -31.80 0.65 12.58
CA PRO A 180 -31.47 1.38 11.36
C PRO A 180 -32.70 1.46 10.44
N VAL A 181 -32.98 2.66 9.94
CA VAL A 181 -34.15 2.96 9.07
C VAL A 181 -33.88 2.62 7.59
N GLY A 182 -32.62 2.35 7.22
CA GLY A 182 -32.21 2.12 5.83
C GLY A 182 -32.59 0.74 5.27
N LYS A 183 -33.14 0.71 4.06
CA LYS A 183 -33.30 -0.52 3.26
C LYS A 183 -31.96 -0.86 2.60
N VAL A 184 -31.49 -2.10 2.76
CA VAL A 184 -30.30 -2.62 2.07
C VAL A 184 -30.78 -3.53 0.94
N SER A 185 -30.37 -3.22 -0.28
CA SER A 185 -30.68 -3.99 -1.47
C SER A 185 -29.42 -4.74 -1.95
N PRO A 186 -29.53 -5.96 -2.50
CA PRO A 186 -28.40 -6.62 -3.16
C PRO A 186 -27.83 -5.73 -4.27
N GLY A 187 -26.50 -5.56 -4.33
CA GLY A 187 -25.83 -4.69 -5.31
C GLY A 187 -25.75 -3.21 -4.93
N MET A 188 -26.18 -2.82 -3.73
CA MET A 188 -26.03 -1.44 -3.26
C MET A 188 -24.55 -1.11 -3.01
N ASN A 189 -24.07 -0.01 -3.58
CA ASN A 189 -22.74 0.53 -3.28
C ASN A 189 -22.71 1.06 -1.84
N ILE A 190 -21.80 0.50 -1.03
CA ILE A 190 -21.58 0.97 0.33
C ILE A 190 -20.92 2.36 0.27
N PRO A 191 -21.43 3.35 1.01
CA PRO A 191 -20.85 4.67 1.05
C PRO A 191 -19.46 4.65 1.70
N SER A 192 -18.57 5.54 1.28
CA SER A 192 -17.35 5.85 2.02
C SER A 192 -17.69 6.60 3.31
N ASP A 193 -16.84 6.48 4.32
CA ASP A 193 -16.94 7.27 5.54
C ASP A 193 -16.34 8.67 5.33
N ASN A 194 -16.89 9.68 6.00
CA ASN A 194 -16.44 11.07 5.87
C ASN A 194 -15.32 11.43 6.88
N SER A 195 -14.65 10.45 7.49
CA SER A 195 -13.55 10.70 8.43
C SER A 195 -12.20 10.88 7.71
N PRO A 196 -11.19 11.43 8.42
CA PRO A 196 -9.81 11.49 7.92
C PRO A 196 -9.22 10.12 7.53
N ILE A 197 -9.84 9.01 7.97
CA ILE A 197 -9.42 7.65 7.61
C ILE A 197 -9.58 7.41 6.11
N ASP A 198 -10.61 7.98 5.48
CA ASP A 198 -10.86 7.79 4.05
C ASP A 198 -9.73 8.39 3.20
N ALA A 199 -9.21 9.56 3.59
CA ALA A 199 -8.07 10.19 2.93
C ALA A 199 -6.83 9.29 2.96
N MET A 200 -6.56 8.61 4.08
CA MET A 200 -5.48 7.62 4.19
C MET A 200 -5.75 6.37 3.34
N CYS A 201 -6.99 5.91 3.28
CA CYS A 201 -7.37 4.79 2.41
C CYS A 201 -7.12 5.13 0.94
N ILE A 202 -7.60 6.30 0.48
CA ILE A 202 -7.38 6.81 -0.90
C ILE A 202 -5.89 6.96 -1.19
N ALA A 203 -5.10 7.49 -0.25
CA ALA A 203 -3.66 7.68 -0.43
C ALA A 203 -2.90 6.38 -0.72
N THR A 204 -3.38 5.24 -0.24
CA THR A 204 -2.80 3.91 -0.51
C THR A 204 -3.41 3.20 -1.73
N GLY A 205 -4.42 3.78 -2.38
CA GLY A 205 -5.21 3.14 -3.45
C GLY A 205 -6.34 2.24 -2.94
N GLY A 206 -6.73 2.38 -1.68
CA GLY A 206 -7.86 1.68 -1.05
C GLY A 206 -9.10 2.56 -0.91
N ARG A 207 -9.99 2.20 0.02
CA ARG A 207 -11.20 2.98 0.35
C ARG A 207 -11.72 2.67 1.76
N SER A 208 -12.47 3.59 2.35
CA SER A 208 -13.28 3.30 3.53
C SER A 208 -14.67 2.77 3.17
N TYR A 209 -15.29 2.09 4.13
CA TYR A 209 -16.66 1.57 4.08
C TYR A 209 -17.39 2.02 5.35
N CYS A 210 -18.44 2.81 5.20
CA CYS A 210 -19.30 3.24 6.30
C CYS A 210 -20.45 2.23 6.51
N ILE A 211 -20.43 1.53 7.64
CA ILE A 211 -21.41 0.51 7.99
C ILE A 211 -22.38 1.06 9.04
N SER A 212 -23.63 1.32 8.62
CA SER A 212 -24.71 1.77 9.51
C SER A 212 -25.69 0.67 9.92
N SER A 213 -25.61 -0.51 9.32
CA SER A 213 -26.47 -1.66 9.63
C SER A 213 -25.74 -2.99 9.43
N HIS A 214 -26.04 -3.98 10.26
CA HIS A 214 -25.53 -5.35 10.09
C HIS A 214 -25.89 -5.97 8.74
N LYS A 215 -26.98 -5.51 8.10
CA LYS A 215 -27.38 -5.96 6.75
C LYS A 215 -26.35 -5.58 5.67
N MET A 216 -25.56 -4.54 5.89
CA MET A 216 -24.53 -4.08 4.93
C MET A 216 -23.24 -4.90 5.01
N LEU A 217 -23.04 -5.68 6.09
CA LEU A 217 -21.79 -6.39 6.33
C LEU A 217 -21.49 -7.43 5.26
N ALA A 218 -22.49 -8.19 4.81
CA ALA A 218 -22.30 -9.21 3.77
C ALA A 218 -21.77 -8.60 2.47
N VAL A 219 -22.39 -7.51 1.99
CA VAL A 219 -21.97 -6.79 0.79
C VAL A 219 -20.57 -6.17 0.97
N CYS A 220 -20.26 -5.68 2.18
CA CYS A 220 -18.94 -5.12 2.48
C CYS A 220 -17.84 -6.18 2.40
N VAL A 221 -18.09 -7.33 3.02
CA VAL A 221 -17.15 -8.46 3.03
C VAL A 221 -16.93 -8.95 1.62
N GLU A 222 -17.98 -9.11 0.81
CA GLU A 222 -17.86 -9.51 -0.60
C GLU A 222 -17.03 -8.52 -1.41
N SER A 223 -17.27 -7.22 -1.27
CA SER A 223 -16.49 -6.16 -1.92
C SER A 223 -15.00 -6.22 -1.53
N ILE A 224 -14.70 -6.37 -0.24
CA ILE A 224 -13.30 -6.47 0.23
C ILE A 224 -12.64 -7.74 -0.30
N VAL A 225 -13.32 -8.89 -0.28
CA VAL A 225 -12.79 -10.15 -0.80
C VAL A 225 -12.49 -10.06 -2.30
N GLN A 226 -13.35 -9.42 -3.09
CA GLN A 226 -13.08 -9.15 -4.51
C GLN A 226 -11.83 -8.27 -4.69
N LYS A 227 -11.66 -7.24 -3.87
CA LYS A 227 -10.46 -6.39 -3.93
C LYS A 227 -9.18 -7.10 -3.48
N LEU A 228 -9.27 -8.04 -2.54
CA LEU A 228 -8.13 -8.87 -2.12
C LEU A 228 -7.61 -9.78 -3.23
N GLN A 229 -8.46 -10.16 -4.19
CA GLN A 229 -8.06 -10.96 -5.36
C GLN A 229 -7.25 -10.15 -6.38
N GLN A 230 -7.40 -8.83 -6.37
CA GLN A 230 -6.77 -7.93 -7.33
C GLN A 230 -5.37 -7.55 -6.86
N GLN A 231 -4.37 -8.31 -7.29
CA GLN A 231 -2.97 -7.97 -7.07
C GLN A 231 -2.51 -6.97 -8.14
N GLY A 232 -2.17 -5.76 -7.70
CA GLY A 232 -1.72 -4.69 -8.59
C GLY A 232 -0.88 -3.64 -7.86
N ILE A 233 -0.17 -2.83 -8.63
CA ILE A 233 0.66 -1.72 -8.12
C ILE A 233 -0.06 -0.40 -8.37
N VAL A 234 0.10 0.60 -7.49
CA VAL A 234 -0.36 1.97 -7.76
C VAL A 234 0.71 2.73 -8.52
N LEU A 235 0.27 3.41 -9.58
CA LEU A 235 1.07 4.37 -10.31
C LEU A 235 0.34 5.72 -10.33
N ARG A 236 1.10 6.81 -10.34
CA ARG A 236 0.58 8.15 -10.56
C ARG A 236 0.91 8.58 -11.98
N PHE A 237 -0.11 8.90 -12.76
CA PHE A 237 0.03 9.40 -14.12
C PHE A 237 -0.18 10.90 -14.15
N GLU A 238 0.74 11.61 -14.81
CA GLU A 238 0.70 13.07 -14.95
C GLU A 238 0.85 13.48 -16.42
N LYS A 239 -0.07 14.31 -16.90
CA LYS A 239 0.01 14.83 -18.27
C LYS A 239 1.16 15.82 -18.36
N TYR A 240 1.98 15.68 -19.39
CA TYR A 240 3.02 16.63 -19.74
C TYR A 240 2.81 17.21 -21.14
N GLY A 241 3.00 18.53 -21.28
CA GLY A 241 2.84 19.24 -22.55
C GLY A 241 1.39 19.72 -22.82
N PRO A 242 1.09 20.17 -24.05
CA PRO A 242 -0.23 20.66 -24.41
C PRO A 242 -1.31 19.56 -24.36
N ASP A 243 -2.57 19.95 -24.24
CA ASP A 243 -3.68 18.99 -24.39
C ASP A 243 -3.74 18.45 -25.83
N PRO A 244 -4.21 17.21 -26.04
CA PRO A 244 -4.34 16.68 -27.39
C PRO A 244 -5.32 17.53 -28.17
N THR A 245 -4.99 17.86 -29.42
CA THR A 245 -5.95 18.45 -30.34
C THR A 245 -7.12 17.49 -30.54
N LEU A 246 -8.33 17.97 -30.31
CA LEU A 246 -9.55 17.21 -30.61
C LEU A 246 -9.69 17.19 -32.13
N SER A 247 -9.43 16.05 -32.76
CA SER A 247 -9.78 15.84 -34.17
C SER A 247 -11.30 15.68 -34.24
N LEU A 248 -12.01 16.76 -34.63
CA LEU A 248 -13.44 16.71 -34.89
C LEU A 248 -13.80 16.08 -36.24
N ASP A 249 -12.82 15.69 -37.06
CA ASP A 249 -13.06 15.25 -38.43
C ASP A 249 -13.06 13.74 -38.56
N ARG A 250 -14.26 13.15 -38.47
CA ARG A 250 -14.67 11.99 -39.27
C ARG A 250 -16.17 12.05 -39.56
N THR A 251 -16.58 12.96 -40.44
CA THR A 251 -17.81 12.77 -41.23
C THR A 251 -17.46 11.94 -42.47
N ASN A 252 -18.05 10.75 -42.54
CA ASN A 252 -18.08 9.93 -43.75
C ASN A 252 -18.76 10.73 -44.88
N GLY A 253 -18.23 10.59 -46.10
CA GLY A 253 -18.45 11.50 -47.20
C GLY A 253 -19.84 11.52 -47.84
N VAL A 254 -20.13 12.67 -48.48
CA VAL A 254 -20.95 12.83 -49.68
C VAL A 254 -20.39 14.06 -50.45
N VAL A 255 -20.41 13.97 -51.77
CA VAL A 255 -19.93 14.92 -52.78
C VAL A 255 -20.81 16.19 -52.80
N GLU A 256 -20.23 17.40 -52.94
CA GLU A 256 -20.51 18.37 -54.02
C GLU A 256 -20.01 19.81 -53.74
N ASN A 257 -19.57 20.42 -54.86
CA ASN A 257 -19.16 21.78 -55.18
C ASN A 257 -19.70 22.98 -54.37
N GLY A 258 -18.85 24.01 -54.21
CA GLY A 258 -19.28 25.41 -54.04
C GLY A 258 -18.21 26.36 -53.49
N ASN A 259 -17.91 27.43 -54.23
CA ASN A 259 -16.87 28.47 -53.99
C ASN A 259 -16.96 29.27 -52.67
N PRO A 260 -15.88 29.98 -52.25
CA PRO A 260 -15.78 30.61 -50.93
C PRO A 260 -16.34 32.03 -50.89
N LYS A 261 -17.05 32.40 -49.81
CA LYS A 261 -17.29 33.80 -49.42
C LYS A 261 -17.05 34.01 -47.93
N LYS A 262 -16.26 35.05 -47.65
CA LYS A 262 -15.96 35.64 -46.34
C LYS A 262 -17.21 36.27 -45.71
N ASN A 263 -17.42 36.06 -44.40
CA ASN A 263 -17.45 37.08 -43.33
C ASN A 263 -18.32 36.63 -42.14
N GLY A 264 -17.74 36.82 -40.93
CA GLY A 264 -18.36 37.20 -39.65
C GLY A 264 -19.71 36.62 -39.25
N GLU A 265 -19.74 35.87 -38.13
CA GLU A 265 -20.20 36.38 -36.84
C GLU A 265 -20.21 35.28 -35.76
N LEU A 266 -19.90 35.68 -34.53
CA LEU A 266 -19.96 34.87 -33.32
C LEU A 266 -21.36 34.27 -33.13
N ALA A 267 -21.43 32.95 -32.97
CA ALA A 267 -22.49 32.32 -32.18
C ALA A 267 -21.95 31.06 -31.54
N SER A 268 -21.72 31.14 -30.23
CA SER A 268 -21.43 30.01 -29.36
C SER A 268 -22.64 29.07 -29.33
N VAL A 269 -22.51 27.90 -29.96
CA VAL A 269 -23.49 26.83 -29.85
C VAL A 269 -22.81 25.56 -29.34
N GLY A 270 -22.82 25.41 -28.01
CA GLY A 270 -23.37 24.21 -27.39
C GLY A 270 -22.65 22.87 -27.59
N GLY A 271 -21.32 22.81 -27.55
CA GLY A 271 -20.63 21.59 -27.14
C GLY A 271 -20.59 21.56 -25.61
N LYS A 272 -21.29 20.62 -24.95
CA LYS A 272 -21.13 20.41 -23.50
C LYS A 272 -19.63 20.34 -23.20
N PRO A 273 -19.08 21.18 -22.30
CA PRO A 273 -17.71 21.00 -21.87
C PRO A 273 -17.62 19.57 -21.32
N PHE A 274 -16.63 18.81 -21.80
CA PHE A 274 -16.26 17.54 -21.19
C PHE A 274 -16.32 17.73 -19.67
N ASN A 275 -17.06 16.87 -18.98
CA ASN A 275 -17.03 16.85 -17.52
C ASN A 275 -15.55 16.89 -17.13
N SER A 276 -15.14 17.92 -16.38
CA SER A 276 -13.76 18.15 -15.95
C SER A 276 -13.37 17.13 -14.89
N ASP A 277 -13.45 15.84 -15.25
CA ASP A 277 -12.75 14.80 -14.55
C ASP A 277 -11.26 15.13 -14.73
N ASN A 278 -10.52 15.27 -13.62
CA ASN A 278 -9.10 15.62 -13.59
C ASN A 278 -8.23 14.46 -14.14
N TRP A 279 -8.36 14.16 -15.43
CA TRP A 279 -7.62 13.09 -16.12
C TRP A 279 -6.13 13.42 -16.28
N HIS A 280 -5.77 14.69 -16.09
CA HIS A 280 -4.40 15.20 -16.15
C HIS A 280 -3.51 14.69 -15.02
N ASN A 281 -4.08 14.36 -13.85
CA ASN A 281 -3.34 13.81 -12.72
C ASN A 281 -4.15 12.71 -12.04
N VAL A 282 -3.77 11.46 -12.30
CA VAL A 282 -4.55 10.29 -11.86
C VAL A 282 -3.66 9.30 -11.16
N THR A 283 -4.05 8.93 -9.94
CA THR A 283 -3.49 7.77 -9.23
C THR A 283 -4.35 6.56 -9.57
N CYS A 284 -3.75 5.52 -10.14
CA CYS A 284 -4.47 4.36 -10.67
C CYS A 284 -3.73 3.07 -10.33
N THR A 285 -4.48 2.01 -10.02
CA THR A 285 -3.92 0.66 -9.92
C THR A 285 -3.67 0.10 -11.32
N VAL A 286 -2.57 -0.61 -11.52
CA VAL A 286 -2.34 -1.42 -12.72
C VAL A 286 -2.15 -2.89 -12.35
N TYR A 287 -2.71 -3.77 -13.18
CA TYR A 287 -2.75 -5.21 -12.94
C TYR A 287 -1.95 -5.95 -14.00
N SER A 288 -1.18 -6.96 -13.58
CA SER A 288 -0.63 -7.93 -14.51
C SER A 288 -1.69 -8.98 -14.84
N ARG A 289 -2.01 -9.14 -16.12
CA ARG A 289 -2.86 -10.23 -16.63
C ARG A 289 -2.04 -11.43 -17.11
N ALA A 290 -0.70 -11.35 -17.02
CA ALA A 290 0.18 -12.44 -17.39
C ALA A 290 0.03 -13.63 -16.44
N SER A 291 0.32 -14.84 -16.92
CA SER A 291 0.30 -16.04 -16.06
C SER A 291 1.32 -15.87 -14.91
N ARG A 292 1.05 -16.53 -13.77
CA ARG A 292 1.92 -16.47 -12.58
C ARG A 292 3.38 -16.90 -12.82
N SER A 293 3.67 -17.56 -13.94
CA SER A 293 5.02 -18.00 -14.34
C SER A 293 5.83 -16.91 -15.06
N TYR A 294 5.20 -15.80 -15.43
CA TYR A 294 5.87 -14.71 -16.14
C TYR A 294 6.26 -13.61 -15.15
N PRO A 295 7.55 -13.49 -14.78
CA PRO A 295 7.98 -12.43 -13.89
C PRO A 295 7.83 -11.08 -14.60
N GLY A 296 8.34 -10.91 -15.81
CA GLY A 296 8.44 -9.61 -16.47
C GLY A 296 9.90 -9.28 -16.77
N HIS A 297 10.15 -8.17 -17.46
CA HIS A 297 11.45 -7.89 -18.05
C HIS A 297 12.02 -6.53 -17.65
N TRP A 298 11.20 -5.48 -17.69
CA TRP A 298 11.68 -4.11 -17.66
C TRP A 298 11.28 -3.42 -16.36
N PRO A 299 12.23 -2.72 -15.71
CA PRO A 299 11.89 -1.85 -14.58
C PRO A 299 11.22 -0.57 -15.07
N ILE A 300 10.47 0.11 -14.21
CA ILE A 300 10.18 1.53 -14.34
C ILE A 300 11.47 2.28 -13.92
N PRO A 301 11.94 3.28 -14.71
CA PRO A 301 13.13 4.06 -14.37
C PRO A 301 13.03 4.76 -13.01
N GLU A 302 14.18 5.00 -12.38
CA GLU A 302 14.28 5.93 -11.27
C GLU A 302 14.01 7.37 -11.72
N ALA A 303 13.52 8.19 -10.80
CA ALA A 303 13.35 9.64 -10.98
C ALA A 303 14.65 10.42 -10.75
N PHE A 304 15.79 9.79 -11.05
CA PHE A 304 17.14 10.36 -11.03
C PHE A 304 18.05 9.53 -11.93
N TRP A 305 19.14 10.14 -12.40
CA TRP A 305 20.16 9.45 -13.18
C TRP A 305 21.17 8.75 -12.26
N PRO A 306 21.48 7.45 -12.46
CA PRO A 306 22.50 6.76 -11.68
C PRO A 306 23.90 7.30 -12.01
N ASP A 307 24.58 7.86 -11.02
CA ASP A 307 25.95 8.36 -11.16
C ASP A 307 26.86 7.80 -10.04
N ARG A 308 28.11 7.51 -10.40
CA ARG A 308 29.16 7.08 -9.46
C ARG A 308 29.55 8.17 -8.48
N SER A 309 29.36 9.44 -8.85
CA SER A 309 29.64 10.59 -7.97
C SER A 309 28.64 10.74 -6.82
N MET A 310 27.52 9.98 -6.84
CA MET A 310 26.48 10.05 -5.81
C MET A 310 27.00 9.59 -4.45
N ILE A 311 26.71 10.41 -3.43
CA ILE A 311 27.04 10.14 -2.02
C ILE A 311 25.93 9.35 -1.33
N SER A 312 24.68 9.61 -1.70
CA SER A 312 23.48 8.96 -1.17
C SER A 312 22.41 8.81 -2.26
N LEU A 313 21.47 7.90 -2.05
CA LEU A 313 20.32 7.73 -2.94
C LEU A 313 19.22 8.74 -2.57
N PRO A 314 18.60 9.41 -3.57
CA PRO A 314 17.41 10.23 -3.35
C PRO A 314 16.26 9.36 -2.81
N PRO A 315 15.43 9.91 -1.90
CA PRO A 315 14.24 9.21 -1.43
C PRO A 315 13.27 9.00 -2.58
N ARG A 316 12.66 7.82 -2.62
CA ARG A 316 11.64 7.45 -3.60
C ARG A 316 10.27 7.86 -3.10
N LYS A 317 9.40 8.33 -3.99
CA LYS A 317 7.95 8.35 -3.74
C LYS A 317 7.40 6.94 -3.70
N ALA A 318 6.45 6.64 -2.83
CA ALA A 318 5.80 5.33 -2.74
C ALA A 318 5.14 4.97 -4.07
N HIS A 319 4.42 5.92 -4.68
CA HIS A 319 3.83 5.78 -6.00
C HIS A 319 4.75 6.42 -7.05
N PRO A 320 5.33 5.64 -7.99
CA PRO A 320 6.08 6.20 -9.11
C PRO A 320 5.21 7.19 -9.90
N VAL A 321 5.79 8.35 -10.22
CA VAL A 321 5.13 9.36 -11.08
C VAL A 321 5.60 9.14 -12.51
N ILE A 322 4.66 8.72 -13.35
CA ILE A 322 4.86 8.47 -14.77
C ILE A 322 4.21 9.62 -15.53
N SER A 323 4.99 10.29 -16.36
CA SER A 323 4.49 11.38 -17.18
C SER A 323 4.22 10.90 -18.59
N PHE A 324 3.15 11.40 -19.19
CA PHE A 324 2.74 11.01 -20.54
C PHE A 324 2.54 12.23 -21.44
N ARG A 325 2.90 12.11 -22.71
CA ARG A 325 2.66 13.15 -23.73
C ARG A 325 1.48 12.76 -24.60
N CYS A 326 0.58 13.71 -24.83
CA CYS A 326 -0.59 13.52 -25.67
C CYS A 326 -0.28 13.69 -27.18
N GLU A 327 0.94 13.32 -27.59
CA GLU A 327 1.37 13.29 -28.99
C GLU A 327 0.97 11.93 -29.59
N SER A 328 0.34 11.95 -30.76
CA SER A 328 -0.07 10.71 -31.42
C SER A 328 1.15 9.99 -31.98
N SER A 329 1.45 8.80 -31.45
CA SER A 329 2.56 7.96 -31.88
C SER A 329 2.06 6.57 -32.26
N GLU A 330 2.70 5.95 -33.25
CA GLU A 330 2.43 4.56 -33.61
C GLU A 330 3.10 3.61 -32.60
N PRO A 331 2.40 2.55 -32.15
CA PRO A 331 2.97 1.61 -31.20
C PRO A 331 4.05 0.76 -31.86
N LEU A 332 5.31 1.05 -31.54
CA LEU A 332 6.45 0.23 -31.97
C LEU A 332 6.50 -1.07 -31.15
N VAL A 333 6.37 -2.21 -31.81
CA VAL A 333 6.46 -3.54 -31.19
C VAL A 333 7.28 -4.46 -32.08
N CYS A 334 8.36 -5.00 -31.52
CA CYS A 334 9.17 -6.02 -32.17
C CYS A 334 8.81 -7.39 -31.56
N GLN A 335 8.24 -8.31 -32.34
CA GLN A 335 7.65 -9.56 -31.79
C GLN A 335 8.65 -10.43 -31.00
N ASP A 336 9.91 -10.53 -31.46
CA ASP A 336 10.92 -11.35 -30.77
C ASP A 336 11.67 -10.60 -29.67
N PHE A 337 11.27 -9.36 -29.35
CA PHE A 337 11.88 -8.58 -28.28
C PHE A 337 10.89 -8.43 -27.10
N PRO A 338 11.30 -8.72 -25.86
CA PRO A 338 10.37 -8.79 -24.75
C PRO A 338 9.81 -7.40 -24.40
N PHE A 339 8.55 -7.36 -24.00
CA PHE A 339 7.87 -6.21 -23.41
C PHE A 339 6.89 -6.70 -22.35
N ASP A 340 6.54 -5.83 -21.41
CA ASP A 340 5.57 -6.14 -20.36
C ASP A 340 4.28 -5.36 -20.58
N LYS A 341 3.13 -5.96 -20.27
CA LYS A 341 1.80 -5.37 -20.45
C LYS A 341 1.01 -5.40 -19.16
N TYR A 342 0.55 -4.23 -18.72
CA TYR A 342 -0.26 -4.06 -17.52
C TYR A 342 -1.57 -3.36 -17.85
N GLU A 343 -2.68 -3.86 -17.32
CA GLU A 343 -4.01 -3.30 -17.52
C GLU A 343 -4.29 -2.24 -16.46
N LEU A 344 -4.75 -1.05 -16.87
CA LEU A 344 -5.13 0.02 -15.96
C LEU A 344 -6.53 -0.21 -15.39
N GLU A 345 -6.70 0.05 -14.09
CA GLU A 345 -8.01 0.17 -13.46
C GLU A 345 -8.83 1.31 -14.11
N PRO A 346 -10.16 1.16 -14.26
CA PRO A 346 -11.01 2.23 -14.76
C PRO A 346 -10.86 3.52 -13.94
N SER A 347 -10.40 4.58 -14.61
CA SER A 347 -10.14 5.91 -14.06
C SER A 347 -10.47 7.01 -15.09
N PRO A 348 -10.54 8.29 -14.68
CA PRO A 348 -10.69 9.43 -15.59
C PRO A 348 -9.79 9.38 -16.83
N LEU A 349 -8.51 9.06 -16.64
CA LEU A 349 -7.54 8.92 -17.73
C LEU A 349 -7.93 7.81 -18.70
N THR A 350 -8.32 6.64 -18.19
CA THR A 350 -8.72 5.53 -19.08
C THR A 350 -9.99 5.85 -19.86
N ARG A 351 -10.97 6.52 -19.24
CA ARG A 351 -12.20 6.94 -19.92
C ARG A 351 -11.87 7.91 -21.06
N PHE A 352 -11.04 8.91 -20.77
CA PHE A 352 -10.60 9.90 -21.77
C PHE A 352 -9.88 9.24 -22.96
N ILE A 353 -8.98 8.27 -22.71
CA ILE A 353 -8.30 7.53 -23.79
C ILE A 353 -9.28 6.69 -24.61
N LEU A 354 -10.24 5.99 -23.96
CA LEU A 354 -11.20 5.11 -24.63
C LEU A 354 -12.22 5.88 -25.47
N GLU A 355 -12.67 7.04 -25.01
CA GLU A 355 -13.66 7.89 -25.70
C GLU A 355 -13.15 8.43 -27.03
N ARG A 356 -11.82 8.54 -27.21
CA ARG A 356 -11.20 8.92 -28.48
C ARG A 356 -11.37 7.87 -29.57
N LYS A 357 -11.67 6.61 -29.23
CA LYS A 357 -11.86 5.49 -30.17
C LYS A 357 -10.69 5.33 -31.17
N GLN A 358 -9.46 5.58 -30.72
CA GLN A 358 -8.23 5.50 -31.52
C GLN A 358 -7.32 4.36 -31.02
N PRO A 359 -7.67 3.07 -31.22
CA PRO A 359 -6.86 1.95 -30.72
C PRO A 359 -5.50 1.78 -31.43
N GLY A 360 -5.33 2.42 -32.60
CA GLY A 360 -4.05 2.45 -33.33
C GLY A 360 -3.05 3.48 -32.83
N VAL A 361 -3.46 4.39 -31.93
CA VAL A 361 -2.61 5.45 -31.40
C VAL A 361 -2.15 5.09 -29.99
N CYS A 362 -0.92 5.43 -29.66
CA CYS A 362 -0.39 5.33 -28.30
C CYS A 362 0.20 6.66 -27.84
N TRP A 363 0.25 6.84 -26.51
CA TRP A 363 0.88 7.99 -25.86
C TRP A 363 2.11 7.54 -25.10
N GLN A 364 3.27 8.08 -25.48
CA GLN A 364 4.54 7.70 -24.87
C GLN A 364 4.59 8.14 -23.41
N VAL A 365 5.18 7.28 -22.58
CA VAL A 365 5.39 7.55 -21.16
C VAL A 365 6.88 7.62 -20.82
N PHE A 366 7.21 8.51 -19.89
CA PHE A 366 8.56 8.76 -19.41
C PHE A 366 8.56 9.10 -17.91
N VAL A 367 9.72 9.03 -17.28
CA VAL A 367 9.91 9.47 -15.88
C VAL A 367 10.77 10.73 -15.91
N HIS A 368 10.42 11.74 -15.14
CA HIS A 368 11.25 12.95 -15.03
C HIS A 368 12.59 12.64 -14.38
N ASN A 369 13.65 13.32 -14.82
CA ASN A 369 15.02 13.19 -14.31
C ASN A 369 15.65 11.80 -14.49
N SER A 370 15.06 10.91 -15.29
CA SER A 370 15.60 9.57 -15.56
C SER A 370 16.71 9.56 -16.62
N SER A 371 17.01 10.71 -17.23
CA SER A 371 18.01 10.89 -18.29
C SER A 371 19.24 11.64 -17.78
N VAL A 372 20.34 11.59 -18.55
CA VAL A 372 21.57 12.35 -18.26
C VAL A 372 21.22 13.83 -18.13
N LEU A 373 21.84 14.54 -17.18
CA LEU A 373 21.60 15.95 -16.92
C LEU A 373 21.70 16.77 -18.23
N GLY A 374 20.70 17.62 -18.48
CA GLY A 374 20.63 18.46 -19.69
C GLY A 374 19.99 17.80 -20.91
N SER A 375 19.60 16.52 -20.84
CA SER A 375 18.84 15.82 -21.89
C SER A 375 17.36 15.68 -21.55
N SER A 376 16.49 15.64 -22.57
CA SER A 376 15.05 15.37 -22.37
C SER A 376 14.86 13.93 -21.86
N PRO A 377 13.92 13.68 -20.93
CA PRO A 377 13.63 12.33 -20.47
C PRO A 377 13.16 11.46 -21.64
N ALA A 378 13.72 10.26 -21.74
CA ALA A 378 13.42 9.34 -22.82
C ALA A 378 12.22 8.43 -22.47
N PRO A 379 11.43 8.01 -23.47
CA PRO A 379 10.28 7.16 -23.21
C PRO A 379 10.72 5.72 -22.86
N PHE A 380 10.09 5.13 -21.87
CA PHE A 380 10.31 3.72 -21.48
C PHE A 380 9.07 2.85 -21.75
N GLY A 381 8.06 3.39 -22.41
CA GLY A 381 6.81 2.69 -22.67
C GLY A 381 5.77 3.60 -23.29
N TYR A 382 4.53 3.11 -23.31
CA TYR A 382 3.39 3.89 -23.78
C TYR A 382 2.06 3.39 -23.20
N LEU A 383 1.06 4.28 -23.18
CA LEU A 383 -0.35 3.97 -22.91
C LEU A 383 -1.06 3.71 -24.24
N LYS A 384 -1.85 2.64 -24.30
CA LYS A 384 -2.61 2.27 -25.49
C LYS A 384 -3.94 1.62 -25.13
N ALA A 385 -5.02 2.03 -25.79
CA ALA A 385 -6.31 1.35 -25.70
C ALA A 385 -6.23 -0.06 -26.29
N ALA A 386 -6.91 -1.02 -25.67
CA ALA A 386 -7.10 -2.33 -26.27
C ALA A 386 -7.89 -2.22 -27.58
N THR A 387 -7.65 -3.13 -28.54
CA THR A 387 -8.31 -3.11 -29.85
C THR A 387 -9.84 -3.17 -29.76
N ASN A 388 -10.35 -3.88 -28.75
CA ASN A 388 -11.78 -3.99 -28.43
C ASN A 388 -12.31 -2.82 -27.58
N LEU A 389 -11.48 -1.83 -27.25
CA LEU A 389 -11.80 -0.68 -26.39
C LEU A 389 -12.34 -1.07 -25.00
N SER A 390 -11.99 -2.25 -24.48
CA SER A 390 -12.45 -2.69 -23.14
C SER A 390 -11.63 -2.10 -22.00
N CYS A 391 -10.36 -1.79 -22.24
CA CYS A 391 -9.43 -1.31 -21.24
C CYS A 391 -8.28 -0.51 -21.88
N VAL A 392 -7.52 0.20 -21.05
CA VAL A 392 -6.25 0.83 -21.43
C VAL A 392 -5.12 0.03 -20.81
N ASN A 393 -4.04 -0.15 -21.57
CA ASN A 393 -2.88 -0.90 -21.13
C ASN A 393 -1.65 0.02 -21.11
N LEU A 394 -0.83 -0.16 -20.08
CA LEU A 394 0.54 0.33 -20.02
C LEU A 394 1.46 -0.75 -20.58
N PHE A 395 2.16 -0.42 -21.67
CA PHE A 395 3.23 -1.23 -22.21
C PHE A 395 4.55 -0.70 -21.70
N ILE A 396 5.30 -1.54 -20.97
CA ILE A 396 6.65 -1.22 -20.50
C ILE A 396 7.65 -1.86 -21.45
N MET A 397 8.54 -1.01 -21.96
CA MET A 397 9.53 -1.27 -22.98
C MET A 397 10.92 -0.97 -22.39
N PRO A 398 12.02 -1.29 -23.11
CA PRO A 398 13.34 -0.76 -22.78
C PRO A 398 13.33 0.76 -22.69
N TYR A 399 14.24 1.28 -21.87
CA TYR A 399 14.50 2.71 -21.82
C TYR A 399 14.91 3.23 -23.21
N ASN A 400 14.25 4.27 -23.70
CA ASN A 400 14.47 4.83 -25.03
C ASN A 400 14.28 3.80 -26.18
N TYR A 401 13.24 2.97 -26.06
CA TYR A 401 12.90 1.95 -27.07
C TYR A 401 12.75 2.47 -28.51
N PRO A 402 12.34 3.72 -28.82
CA PRO A 402 12.24 4.18 -30.20
C PRO A 402 13.59 4.22 -30.94
N LEU A 403 14.71 4.35 -30.21
CA LEU A 403 16.05 4.21 -30.80
C LEU A 403 16.50 2.76 -30.90
N LEU A 404 16.13 1.94 -29.91
CA LEU A 404 16.59 0.55 -29.84
C LEU A 404 15.88 -0.36 -30.85
N LEU A 405 14.54 -0.29 -30.95
CA LEU A 405 13.78 -1.25 -31.75
C LEU A 405 14.15 -1.21 -33.24
N PRO A 406 14.34 -0.04 -33.89
CA PRO A 406 14.80 0.01 -35.27
C PRO A 406 16.18 -0.64 -35.48
N LEU A 407 17.10 -0.50 -34.51
CA LEU A 407 18.41 -1.17 -34.57
C LEU A 407 18.27 -2.70 -34.53
N ILE A 408 17.31 -3.20 -33.76
CA ILE A 408 17.02 -4.64 -33.68
C ILE A 408 16.36 -5.13 -34.97
N GLU A 409 15.43 -4.37 -35.54
CA GLU A 409 14.78 -4.69 -36.81
C GLU A 409 15.77 -4.69 -37.98
N GLU A 410 16.66 -3.71 -38.06
CA GLU A 410 17.74 -3.66 -39.05
C GLU A 410 18.61 -4.92 -39.00
N MET A 411 18.96 -5.39 -37.80
CA MET A 411 19.71 -6.63 -37.61
C MET A 411 18.92 -7.88 -38.03
N LYS A 412 17.60 -7.89 -37.83
CA LYS A 412 16.77 -9.03 -38.27
C LYS A 412 16.65 -9.10 -39.78
N MET A 413 16.58 -7.95 -40.44
CA MET A 413 16.55 -7.86 -41.90
C MET A 413 17.91 -8.24 -42.51
N ASP A 414 19.01 -7.80 -41.90
CA ASP A 414 20.36 -8.19 -42.29
C ASP A 414 21.17 -8.69 -41.08
N SER A 415 21.32 -10.01 -40.99
CA SER A 415 22.11 -10.64 -39.92
C SER A 415 23.60 -10.24 -39.91
N LYS A 416 24.14 -9.67 -41.00
CA LYS A 416 25.50 -9.13 -41.08
C LYS A 416 25.58 -7.71 -40.51
N ALA A 417 24.46 -6.99 -40.36
CA ALA A 417 24.44 -5.63 -39.84
C ALA A 417 25.05 -5.52 -38.43
N LYS A 418 24.90 -6.53 -37.56
CA LYS A 418 25.54 -6.55 -36.22
C LYS A 418 27.08 -6.53 -36.24
N ASN A 419 27.69 -6.91 -37.37
CA ASN A 419 29.12 -6.85 -37.59
C ASN A 419 29.57 -5.52 -38.22
N SER A 420 28.63 -4.71 -38.69
CA SER A 420 28.93 -3.38 -39.21
C SER A 420 29.41 -2.45 -38.08
N HIS A 421 30.48 -1.72 -38.36
CA HIS A 421 31.00 -0.70 -37.46
C HIS A 421 29.96 0.39 -37.17
N SER A 422 29.16 0.79 -38.17
CA SER A 422 28.14 1.83 -38.02
C SER A 422 26.98 1.42 -37.11
N TRP A 423 26.61 0.13 -37.12
CA TRP A 423 25.57 -0.41 -36.23
C TRP A 423 26.09 -0.49 -34.79
N ARG A 424 27.31 -1.01 -34.60
CA ARG A 424 27.94 -1.10 -33.27
C ARG A 424 28.09 0.27 -32.62
N LEU A 425 28.55 1.28 -33.36
CA LEU A 425 28.67 2.64 -32.85
C LEU A 425 27.31 3.24 -32.43
N ARG A 426 26.24 2.98 -33.18
CA ARG A 426 24.88 3.40 -32.80
C ARG A 426 24.39 2.68 -31.54
N LEU A 427 24.68 1.39 -31.40
CA LEU A 427 24.36 0.63 -30.19
C LEU A 427 25.14 1.17 -28.97
N GLU A 428 26.44 1.42 -29.11
CA GLU A 428 27.27 2.01 -28.06
C GLU A 428 26.75 3.38 -27.63
N LYS A 429 26.37 4.24 -28.59
CA LYS A 429 25.74 5.52 -28.33
C LYS A 429 24.41 5.36 -27.58
N TYR A 430 23.58 4.38 -27.95
CA TYR A 430 22.36 4.08 -27.23
C TYR A 430 22.65 3.66 -25.78
N LEU A 431 23.56 2.70 -25.57
CA LEU A 431 23.92 2.20 -24.24
C LEU A 431 24.46 3.31 -23.32
N ALA A 432 25.17 4.31 -23.87
CA ALA A 432 25.62 5.48 -23.11
C ALA A 432 24.48 6.39 -22.62
N THR A 433 23.30 6.34 -23.26
CA THR A 433 22.11 7.13 -22.89
C THR A 433 21.11 6.38 -22.00
N VAL A 434 21.42 5.13 -21.64
CA VAL A 434 20.55 4.25 -20.86
C VAL A 434 21.06 4.16 -19.41
N PRO A 435 20.17 4.23 -18.40
CA PRO A 435 20.59 4.08 -17.02
C PRO A 435 21.31 2.74 -16.80
N SER A 436 22.42 2.75 -16.05
CA SER A 436 23.32 1.59 -15.89
C SER A 436 22.62 0.32 -15.39
N TYR A 437 21.55 0.45 -14.61
CA TYR A 437 20.77 -0.69 -14.11
C TYR A 437 19.90 -1.39 -15.17
N TYR A 438 19.70 -0.79 -16.35
CA TYR A 438 19.05 -1.45 -17.49
C TYR A 438 19.96 -2.42 -18.25
N VAL A 439 21.27 -2.41 -18.01
CA VAL A 439 22.23 -3.27 -18.72
C VAL A 439 21.93 -4.75 -18.49
N GLN A 440 21.59 -5.14 -17.26
CA GLN A 440 21.25 -6.53 -16.92
C GLN A 440 20.00 -7.05 -17.65
N PRO A 441 18.83 -6.38 -17.62
CA PRO A 441 17.66 -6.83 -18.38
C PRO A 441 17.91 -6.73 -19.90
N LEU A 442 18.66 -5.73 -20.39
CA LEU A 442 19.07 -5.66 -21.79
C LEU A 442 19.91 -6.87 -22.21
N LYS A 443 20.93 -7.24 -21.42
CA LYS A 443 21.76 -8.43 -21.69
C LYS A 443 20.87 -9.67 -21.84
N LYS A 444 19.95 -9.90 -20.90
CA LYS A 444 19.02 -11.04 -20.94
C LYS A 444 18.16 -11.04 -22.21
N ALA A 445 17.66 -9.89 -22.64
CA ALA A 445 16.88 -9.77 -23.87
C ALA A 445 17.75 -9.99 -25.13
N PHE A 446 18.96 -9.42 -25.17
CA PHE A 446 19.90 -9.56 -26.27
C PHE A 446 20.44 -10.98 -26.44
N THR A 447 20.65 -11.72 -25.35
CA THR A 447 21.05 -13.13 -25.41
C THR A 447 20.03 -14.00 -26.16
N ARG A 448 18.73 -13.71 -26.02
CA ARG A 448 17.67 -14.43 -26.76
C ARG A 448 17.74 -14.19 -28.27
N LEU A 449 18.33 -13.07 -28.69
CA LEU A 449 18.57 -12.71 -30.08
C LEU A 449 19.99 -13.03 -30.57
N SER A 450 20.78 -13.76 -29.77
CA SER A 450 22.18 -14.07 -30.06
C SER A 450 23.05 -12.83 -30.34
N ILE A 451 22.78 -11.75 -29.60
CA ILE A 451 23.58 -10.51 -29.60
C ILE A 451 24.49 -10.52 -28.37
N SER A 452 25.79 -10.37 -28.59
CA SER A 452 26.82 -10.23 -27.56
C SER A 452 27.59 -8.93 -27.77
N HIS A 453 27.76 -8.13 -26.72
CA HIS A 453 28.52 -6.87 -26.77
C HIS A 453 29.32 -6.68 -25.48
N PRO A 454 30.60 -6.25 -25.51
CA PRO A 454 31.42 -6.08 -24.31
C PRO A 454 30.80 -5.17 -23.25
N MET A 455 30.15 -4.07 -23.67
CA MET A 455 29.45 -3.15 -22.75
C MET A 455 28.22 -3.74 -22.04
N LEU A 456 27.76 -4.93 -22.45
CA LEU A 456 26.67 -5.63 -21.76
C LEU A 456 27.20 -6.53 -20.63
N GLU A 457 28.52 -6.65 -20.45
CA GLU A 457 29.10 -7.51 -19.42
C GLU A 457 29.06 -6.87 -18.02
N PRO A 458 28.57 -7.60 -16.99
CA PRO A 458 28.29 -7.06 -15.64
C PRO A 458 29.49 -6.39 -14.95
N ASP A 459 30.69 -6.94 -15.15
CA ASP A 459 31.88 -6.60 -14.38
C ASP A 459 32.46 -5.22 -14.71
N GLN A 460 32.08 -4.63 -15.85
CA GLN A 460 32.62 -3.35 -16.31
C GLN A 460 31.85 -2.14 -15.75
N MET A 461 30.63 -2.32 -15.22
CA MET A 461 29.76 -1.23 -14.78
C MET A 461 29.35 -1.36 -13.31
N GLN A 462 30.28 -1.07 -12.39
CA GLN A 462 29.88 -0.71 -11.02
C GLN A 462 28.92 0.50 -11.10
N GLN A 463 27.67 0.27 -10.69
CA GLN A 463 26.54 1.17 -10.89
C GLN A 463 26.57 2.39 -9.95
N TYR A 464 27.11 2.19 -8.74
CA TYR A 464 27.15 3.17 -7.67
C TYR A 464 28.46 3.09 -6.89
N SER A 465 28.75 4.12 -6.10
CA SER A 465 29.88 4.13 -5.18
C SER A 465 29.77 3.01 -4.13
N TYR A 466 30.92 2.56 -3.61
CA TYR A 466 30.97 1.53 -2.56
C TYR A 466 30.17 1.94 -1.31
N ASN A 467 30.10 3.24 -1.01
CA ASN A 467 29.33 3.77 0.12
C ASN A 467 27.83 3.48 -0.02
N ILE A 468 27.26 3.68 -1.22
CA ILE A 468 25.84 3.37 -1.48
C ILE A 468 25.60 1.86 -1.39
N LEU A 469 26.46 1.05 -2.01
CA LEU A 469 26.30 -0.41 -2.02
C LEU A 469 26.41 -1.01 -0.61
N SER A 470 27.40 -0.56 0.18
CA SER A 470 27.55 -0.97 1.58
C SER A 470 26.41 -0.47 2.45
N TYR A 471 25.87 0.73 2.20
CA TYR A 471 24.69 1.24 2.89
C TYR A 471 23.46 0.37 2.65
N ILE A 472 23.15 0.03 1.40
CA ILE A 472 22.01 -0.85 1.06
C ILE A 472 22.18 -2.22 1.71
N ALA A 473 23.39 -2.78 1.69
CA ALA A 473 23.69 -4.05 2.36
C ALA A 473 23.48 -3.96 3.88
N LYS A 474 23.91 -2.85 4.51
CA LYS A 474 23.70 -2.59 5.94
C LYS A 474 22.22 -2.47 6.30
N VAL A 475 21.43 -1.77 5.49
CA VAL A 475 19.96 -1.67 5.67
C VAL A 475 19.33 -3.06 5.66
N LYS A 476 19.68 -3.90 4.68
CA LYS A 476 19.17 -5.27 4.58
C LYS A 476 19.56 -6.14 5.79
N HIS A 477 20.80 -5.99 6.28
CA HIS A 477 21.28 -6.71 7.47
C HIS A 477 20.48 -6.30 8.72
N MET A 478 20.38 -5.00 9.00
CA MET A 478 19.67 -4.52 10.18
C MET A 478 18.17 -4.82 10.13
N ALA A 479 17.56 -4.79 8.95
CA ALA A 479 16.17 -5.22 8.78
C ALA A 479 15.97 -6.70 9.13
N ARG A 480 16.94 -7.56 8.83
CA ARG A 480 16.90 -8.98 9.23
C ARG A 480 16.97 -9.14 10.75
N GLU A 481 17.86 -8.41 11.41
CA GLU A 481 17.98 -8.43 12.87
C GLU A 481 16.70 -7.89 13.55
N GLU A 482 16.15 -6.79 13.05
CA GLU A 482 14.88 -6.23 13.55
C GLU A 482 13.73 -7.23 13.36
N PHE A 483 13.66 -7.91 12.21
CA PHE A 483 12.65 -8.93 11.94
C PHE A 483 12.74 -10.11 12.92
N GLU A 484 13.95 -10.64 13.14
CA GLU A 484 14.17 -11.77 14.05
C GLU A 484 13.87 -11.40 15.51
N SER A 485 14.29 -10.21 15.93
CA SER A 485 13.97 -9.64 17.23
C SER A 485 12.46 -9.52 17.44
N LEU A 486 11.75 -8.94 16.47
CA LEU A 486 10.30 -8.77 16.50
C LEU A 486 9.55 -10.10 16.61
N CYS A 487 9.94 -11.09 15.79
CA CYS A 487 9.36 -12.43 15.87
C CYS A 487 9.58 -13.06 17.26
N SER A 488 10.76 -12.85 17.86
CA SER A 488 11.09 -13.39 19.18
C SER A 488 10.28 -12.70 20.29
N THR A 489 10.11 -11.37 20.22
CA THR A 489 9.28 -10.62 21.17
C THR A 489 7.81 -11.03 21.08
N VAL A 490 7.26 -11.19 19.87
CA VAL A 490 5.87 -11.64 19.69
C VAL A 490 5.69 -13.04 20.27
N ALA A 491 6.58 -13.99 19.95
CA ALA A 491 6.55 -15.33 20.51
C ALA A 491 6.61 -15.34 22.04
N ALA A 492 7.47 -14.51 22.64
CA ALA A 492 7.55 -14.36 24.10
C ALA A 492 6.25 -13.79 24.68
N SER A 493 5.65 -12.77 24.04
CA SER A 493 4.40 -12.16 24.51
C SER A 493 3.22 -13.14 24.54
N LEU A 494 3.20 -14.10 23.61
CA LEU A 494 2.17 -15.14 23.55
C LEU A 494 2.33 -16.22 24.64
N GLN A 495 3.54 -16.39 25.19
CA GLN A 495 3.80 -17.33 26.28
C GLN A 495 3.48 -16.72 27.66
N ILE A 496 3.37 -15.39 27.76
CA ILE A 496 3.03 -14.71 29.00
C ILE A 496 1.53 -14.93 29.26
N SER A 497 1.21 -15.90 30.12
CA SER A 497 -0.10 -15.94 30.79
C SER A 497 -0.38 -14.56 31.41
N PRO A 498 -1.62 -14.03 31.37
CA PRO A 498 -1.92 -12.71 31.91
C PRO A 498 -1.33 -12.61 33.32
N PRO A 499 -0.64 -11.52 33.67
CA PRO A 499 0.01 -11.41 34.97
C PRO A 499 -1.05 -11.71 36.04
N LEU A 500 -0.80 -12.73 36.86
CA LEU A 500 -1.68 -13.13 37.97
C LEU A 500 -1.89 -11.99 38.99
N VAL A 501 -1.16 -10.89 38.84
CA VAL A 501 -1.08 -9.80 39.81
C VAL A 501 -1.01 -8.47 39.05
N SER A 502 -2.09 -7.69 39.08
CA SER A 502 -2.05 -6.25 38.76
C SER A 502 -1.76 -5.50 40.05
N LEU A 503 -0.55 -4.97 40.18
CA LEU A 503 -0.14 -4.13 41.30
C LEU A 503 -0.40 -2.67 40.93
N ILE A 504 -1.31 -2.01 41.65
CA ILE A 504 -1.61 -0.60 41.48
C ILE A 504 -0.96 0.19 42.60
N GLY A 505 -0.16 1.19 42.26
CA GLY A 505 0.35 2.16 43.22
C GLY A 505 -0.79 3.01 43.77
N VAL A 506 -1.00 2.98 45.08
CA VAL A 506 -2.05 3.78 45.72
C VAL A 506 -1.54 5.20 45.92
N GLN A 507 -2.02 6.16 45.13
CA GLN A 507 -1.86 7.57 45.47
C GLN A 507 -2.87 7.96 46.56
N LYS A 508 -2.38 8.48 47.68
CA LYS A 508 -3.22 8.94 48.80
C LYS A 508 -4.06 10.13 48.32
N ARG A 509 -5.37 9.91 48.12
CA ARG A 509 -6.33 11.02 47.92
C ARG A 509 -6.35 11.84 49.21
N THR A 510 -5.97 13.11 49.15
CA THR A 510 -6.20 14.06 50.25
C THR A 510 -7.70 14.06 50.53
N ARG A 511 -8.10 13.58 51.72
CA ARG A 511 -9.50 13.63 52.13
C ARG A 511 -9.89 15.10 52.20
N LEU A 512 -10.80 15.54 51.35
CA LEU A 512 -11.60 16.76 51.57
C LEU A 512 -12.50 16.48 52.78
N CYS A 513 -11.93 16.57 53.98
CA CYS A 513 -12.72 16.63 55.20
C CYS A 513 -13.34 18.04 55.27
N ASN A 514 -14.59 18.16 54.83
CA ASN A 514 -15.45 19.24 55.30
C ASN A 514 -15.62 19.06 56.81
N GLY A 515 -14.97 19.92 57.58
CA GLY A 515 -15.01 19.89 59.02
C GLY A 515 -16.37 20.35 59.54
N ARG A 516 -17.26 19.41 59.88
CA ARG A 516 -18.11 19.53 61.06
C ARG A 516 -18.19 18.19 61.79
N GLY A 517 -17.55 18.17 62.96
CA GLY A 517 -17.87 17.27 64.07
C GLY A 517 -17.44 15.82 63.92
N MET A 518 -16.23 15.48 64.35
CA MET A 518 -16.00 14.18 65.01
C MET A 518 -14.76 14.26 65.90
N LYS A 519 -14.94 13.87 67.17
CA LYS A 519 -13.93 13.85 68.24
C LYS A 519 -12.73 13.00 67.82
N ARG A 520 -11.52 13.56 68.00
CA ARG A 520 -10.25 12.82 67.86
C ARG A 520 -10.20 11.71 68.91
N ILE A 521 -10.21 10.46 68.47
CA ILE A 521 -9.63 9.35 69.23
C ILE A 521 -8.15 9.35 68.85
N SER A 522 -7.31 9.86 69.75
CA SER A 522 -5.86 9.77 69.67
C SER A 522 -5.43 8.41 70.25
N GLY A 523 -5.00 7.50 69.39
CA GLY A 523 -4.37 6.26 69.80
C GLY A 523 -4.06 5.41 68.58
N TYR A 524 -2.77 5.21 68.31
CA TYR A 524 -2.22 4.32 67.28
C TYR A 524 -2.40 4.75 65.81
N SER A 525 -1.51 5.61 65.30
CA SER A 525 -1.21 5.68 63.85
C SER A 525 0.02 6.55 63.48
N SER A 526 1.03 6.73 64.35
CA SER A 526 2.20 7.55 63.97
C SER A 526 3.25 6.82 63.14
N ASP A 527 3.24 5.48 63.09
CA ASP A 527 4.36 4.72 62.50
C ASP A 527 4.07 4.16 61.09
N MET A 528 2.91 4.49 60.50
CA MET A 528 2.54 4.07 59.14
C MET A 528 2.64 5.20 58.11
N GLU A 529 3.20 6.36 58.46
CA GLU A 529 3.10 7.55 57.60
C GLU A 529 4.12 7.62 56.44
N ASN A 530 5.10 6.73 56.32
CA ASN A 530 6.12 6.81 55.26
C ASN A 530 6.49 5.45 54.63
N PHE A 531 5.59 4.86 53.83
CA PHE A 531 5.99 3.82 52.86
C PHE A 531 5.75 4.29 51.42
N HIS A 532 6.76 4.92 50.83
CA HIS A 532 6.84 5.04 49.37
C HIS A 532 7.11 3.65 48.78
N GLY A 533 6.13 3.11 48.05
CA GLY A 533 6.20 1.76 47.48
C GLY A 533 5.02 0.84 47.81
N PHE A 534 4.01 1.32 48.55
CA PHE A 534 2.81 0.53 48.80
C PHE A 534 2.01 0.30 47.50
N GLN A 535 1.95 -0.95 47.07
CA GLN A 535 1.19 -1.39 45.91
C GLN A 535 0.06 -2.31 46.37
N VAL A 536 -1.15 -2.11 45.85
CA VAL A 536 -2.29 -2.96 46.12
C VAL A 536 -2.52 -3.88 44.94
N GLN A 537 -2.65 -5.16 45.22
CA GLN A 537 -3.10 -6.13 44.25
C GLN A 537 -4.61 -5.95 44.02
N VAL A 538 -5.00 -5.65 42.78
CA VAL A 538 -6.42 -5.64 42.41
C VAL A 538 -6.84 -7.04 41.99
N GLU A 539 -7.94 -7.53 42.56
CA GLU A 539 -8.45 -8.88 42.34
C GLU A 539 -8.79 -9.07 40.84
N ILE A 540 -8.16 -10.06 40.22
CA ILE A 540 -8.54 -10.55 38.88
C ILE A 540 -9.67 -11.57 39.11
N PRO A 541 -10.77 -11.54 38.34
CA PRO A 541 -11.83 -12.54 38.48
C PRO A 541 -11.23 -13.93 38.39
N LYS A 542 -11.41 -14.71 39.46
CA LYS A 542 -10.82 -16.04 39.60
C LYS A 542 -11.20 -16.89 38.39
N ILE A 543 -10.20 -17.28 37.60
CA ILE A 543 -10.33 -18.47 36.75
C ILE A 543 -10.74 -19.59 37.71
N LEU A 544 -11.74 -20.40 37.35
CA LEU A 544 -12.19 -21.56 38.14
C LEU A 544 -11.00 -22.50 38.35
N ILE A 545 -10.23 -22.27 39.42
CA ILE A 545 -9.13 -23.13 39.84
C ILE A 545 -9.78 -24.46 40.23
N ALA A 546 -9.31 -25.55 39.62
CA ALA A 546 -9.76 -26.90 39.97
C ALA A 546 -9.74 -27.07 41.50
N PRO A 547 -10.79 -27.62 42.12
CA PRO A 547 -10.89 -27.71 43.59
C PRO A 547 -9.65 -28.34 44.25
N SER A 548 -8.96 -29.25 43.55
CA SER A 548 -7.73 -29.91 43.99
C SER A 548 -6.53 -28.97 44.21
N LEU A 549 -6.48 -27.80 43.58
CA LEU A 549 -5.41 -26.82 43.74
C LEU A 549 -5.66 -25.85 44.91
N GLN A 550 -6.92 -25.66 45.33
CA GLN A 550 -7.28 -24.79 46.47
C GLN A 550 -6.75 -25.33 47.81
N PHE A 551 -6.39 -26.61 47.88
CA PHE A 551 -5.85 -27.25 49.08
C PHE A 551 -4.32 -27.18 49.18
N ARG A 552 -3.61 -26.61 48.19
CA ARG A 552 -2.15 -26.45 48.25
C ARG A 552 -1.71 -25.23 49.03
N ASN A 553 -2.50 -24.15 49.03
CA ASN A 553 -2.18 -22.91 49.71
C ASN A 553 -3.20 -22.61 50.83
N PRO A 554 -2.82 -22.76 52.11
CA PRO A 554 -3.72 -22.50 53.23
C PRO A 554 -4.27 -21.07 53.27
N PHE A 555 -3.58 -20.10 52.65
CA PHE A 555 -4.01 -18.70 52.59
C PHE A 555 -5.09 -18.43 51.52
N GLU A 556 -5.33 -19.37 50.61
CA GLU A 556 -6.40 -19.26 49.59
C GLU A 556 -7.73 -19.88 50.04
N ILE A 557 -7.73 -20.60 51.16
CA ILE A 557 -8.92 -21.19 51.79
C ILE A 557 -9.68 -20.07 52.49
N ARG A 558 -10.86 -19.74 51.98
CA ARG A 558 -11.75 -18.76 52.61
C ARG A 558 -12.21 -19.28 53.97
N ARG A 559 -12.19 -18.43 54.99
CA ARG A 559 -12.75 -18.72 56.32
C ARG A 559 -14.26 -18.88 56.26
#